data_AF-A0AA40P6G5-F1
#
_entry.id   AF-A0AA40P6G5-F1
#
_cell.length_a   1.000
_cell.length_b   1.000
_cell.length_c   1.000
_cell.angle_alpha   90.00
_cell.angle_beta   90.00
_cell.angle_gamma   90.00
#
_symmetry.space_group_name_H-M   'P 1'
#
loop_
_entity.id
_entity.type
_entity.pdbx_description
1 polymer ?
#
loop_
_entity_poly.entity_id
_entity_poly.type
_entity_poly.pdbx_seq_one_letter_code
_entity_poly.pdbx_strand_id
1 'polypeptide(L)'
;MRTVAPSALDVMIALHACDIATDYAIHMGIRSGASIIMCSPCCHKQIRQQIQSPALLKPMLQYGLHMGQQAEMVTDSLRALLLEACGYETKVFEFISLEHTNKNKMILAVKCAEPVNPDLLIARIQELKTFYGISEQCLETLLRADGFIG
;
A
#
# COMPACT_ATOMS: atom_id res chain seq x y z
N MET A 1 -11.96 19.37 -2.12
CA MET A 1 -11.61 18.52 -3.27
C MET A 1 -12.91 17.89 -3.75
N ARG A 2 -13.35 18.12 -5.00
CA ARG A 2 -14.58 17.49 -5.52
C ARG A 2 -14.26 16.02 -5.84
N THR A 3 -14.86 15.10 -5.11
CA THR A 3 -14.78 13.65 -5.36
C THR A 3 -15.73 13.30 -6.49
N VAL A 4 -15.23 13.29 -7.73
CA VAL A 4 -15.92 12.65 -8.85
C VAL A 4 -15.38 11.23 -8.93
N ALA A 5 -16.18 10.24 -8.52
CA ALA A 5 -15.92 8.85 -8.82
C ALA A 5 -16.66 8.51 -10.13
N PRO A 6 -15.98 8.03 -11.18
CA PRO A 6 -16.66 7.55 -12.38
C PRO A 6 -17.59 6.39 -12.03
N SER A 7 -18.73 6.28 -12.71
CA SER A 7 -19.74 5.24 -12.45
C SER A 7 -19.26 3.82 -12.81
N ALA A 8 -18.26 3.72 -13.68
CA ALA A 8 -17.57 2.49 -14.02
C ALA A 8 -16.11 2.83 -14.35
N LEU A 9 -15.17 2.07 -13.80
CA LEU A 9 -13.75 2.18 -14.08
C LEU A 9 -13.19 0.75 -14.12
N ASP A 10 -12.66 0.34 -15.26
CA ASP A 10 -12.10 -1.02 -15.40
C ASP A 10 -10.63 -1.09 -14.96
N VAL A 11 -9.88 0.00 -15.21
CA VAL A 11 -8.44 0.07 -14.93
C VAL A 11 -8.10 1.39 -14.24
N MET A 12 -7.48 1.31 -13.07
CA MET A 12 -6.90 2.44 -12.33
C MET A 12 -5.39 2.43 -12.51
N ILE A 13 -4.81 3.53 -13.00
CA ILE A 13 -3.35 3.67 -13.13
C ILE A 13 -2.90 4.94 -12.41
N ALA A 14 -1.95 4.80 -11.49
CA ALA A 14 -1.31 5.93 -10.82
C ALA A 14 0.21 5.78 -10.86
N LEU A 15 0.86 6.58 -11.70
CA LEU A 15 2.32 6.57 -11.87
C LEU A 15 2.91 7.80 -11.19
N HIS A 16 3.96 7.61 -10.39
CA HIS A 16 4.58 8.67 -9.59
C HIS A 16 3.58 9.39 -8.68
N ALA A 17 2.54 8.69 -8.22
CA ALA A 17 1.76 9.14 -7.09
C ALA A 17 2.64 9.02 -5.84
N CYS A 18 2.82 10.14 -5.14
CA CYS A 18 3.74 10.21 -4.00
C CYS A 18 2.96 10.20 -2.69
N ASP A 19 3.52 9.50 -1.70
CA ASP A 19 2.98 9.40 -0.34
C ASP A 19 1.50 8.97 -0.36
N ILE A 20 0.61 9.71 0.31
CA ILE A 20 -0.80 9.37 0.42
C ILE A 20 -1.58 9.50 -0.91
N ALA A 21 -1.02 10.13 -1.94
CA ALA A 21 -1.70 10.22 -3.24
C ALA A 21 -1.92 8.83 -3.86
N THR A 22 -0.99 7.90 -3.64
CA THR A 22 -1.14 6.50 -4.06
C THR A 22 -2.29 5.83 -3.32
N ASP A 23 -2.45 6.13 -2.03
CA ASP A 23 -3.53 5.57 -1.20
C ASP A 23 -4.90 6.05 -1.68
N TYR A 24 -5.05 7.32 -2.04
CA TYR A 24 -6.27 7.83 -2.67
C TYR A 24 -6.55 7.21 -4.04
N ALA A 25 -5.52 6.96 -4.85
CA ALA A 25 -5.69 6.31 -6.15
C ALA A 25 -6.16 4.86 -6.00
N ILE A 26 -5.54 4.11 -5.10
CA ILE A 26 -5.95 2.74 -4.76
C ILE A 26 -7.40 2.74 -4.25
N HIS A 27 -7.73 3.61 -3.29
CA HIS A 27 -9.08 3.75 -2.74
C HIS A 27 -10.12 4.05 -3.83
N MET A 28 -9.82 4.97 -4.74
CA MET A 28 -10.71 5.28 -5.86
C MET A 28 -10.89 4.10 -6.81
N GLY A 29 -9.83 3.32 -7.07
CA GLY A 29 -9.91 2.09 -7.84
C GLY A 29 -10.85 1.06 -7.21
N ILE A 30 -10.69 0.81 -5.91
CA ILE A 30 -11.54 -0.11 -5.14
C ILE A 30 -13.00 0.37 -5.15
N ARG A 31 -13.23 1.65 -4.81
CA ARG A 31 -14.58 2.24 -4.74
C ARG A 31 -15.31 2.24 -6.08
N SER A 32 -14.58 2.38 -7.18
CA SER A 32 -15.14 2.36 -8.54
C SER A 32 -15.27 0.94 -9.10
N GLY A 33 -14.89 -0.08 -8.33
CA GLY A 33 -15.02 -1.49 -8.70
C GLY A 33 -14.00 -2.00 -9.71
N ALA A 34 -12.85 -1.33 -9.85
CA ALA A 34 -11.82 -1.61 -10.85
C ALA A 34 -11.42 -3.08 -10.94
N SER A 35 -11.30 -3.58 -12.17
CA SER A 35 -10.78 -4.92 -12.45
C SER A 35 -9.26 -4.97 -12.27
N ILE A 36 -8.57 -3.86 -12.56
CA ILE A 36 -7.11 -3.74 -12.42
C ILE A 36 -6.77 -2.40 -11.74
N ILE A 37 -5.86 -2.44 -10.76
CA ILE A 37 -5.25 -1.27 -10.14
C ILE A 37 -3.74 -1.40 -10.26
N MET A 38 -3.09 -0.42 -10.89
CA MET A 38 -1.65 -0.42 -11.10
C MET A 38 -1.04 0.90 -10.60
N CYS A 39 -0.14 0.79 -9.63
CA CYS A 39 0.42 1.95 -8.94
C CYS A 39 1.96 1.86 -8.87
N SER A 40 2.66 2.91 -9.30
CA SER A 40 4.09 3.07 -9.05
C SER A 40 4.32 4.10 -7.94
N PRO A 41 4.50 3.66 -6.68
CA PRO A 41 4.70 4.55 -5.55
C PRO A 41 6.07 5.23 -5.60
N CYS A 42 6.14 6.53 -5.26
CA CYS A 42 7.39 7.29 -5.35
C CYS A 42 7.96 7.82 -4.03
N CYS A 43 7.16 7.94 -2.97
CA CYS A 43 7.55 8.49 -1.67
C CYS A 43 6.71 7.87 -0.56
N HIS A 44 7.26 7.78 0.65
CA HIS A 44 6.66 7.08 1.80
C HIS A 44 6.83 7.90 3.09
N LYS A 45 6.34 9.14 3.11
CA LYS A 45 6.56 10.06 4.23
C LYS A 45 5.70 9.71 5.44
N GLN A 46 4.45 9.29 5.23
CA GLN A 46 3.53 8.96 6.34
C GLN A 46 4.11 7.88 7.26
N ILE A 47 4.52 6.74 6.70
CA ILE A 47 5.02 5.61 7.50
C ILE A 47 6.43 5.88 8.02
N ARG A 48 7.29 6.54 7.23
CA ARG A 48 8.66 6.85 7.65
C ARG A 48 8.73 7.70 8.92
N GLN A 49 7.73 8.54 9.19
CA GLN A 49 7.67 9.36 10.41
C GLN A 49 7.21 8.58 11.65
N GLN A 50 6.53 7.44 11.45
CA GLN A 50 5.96 6.64 12.53
C GLN A 50 6.82 5.42 12.89
N ILE A 51 7.62 4.92 11.94
CA ILE A 51 8.34 3.66 12.08
C ILE A 51 9.26 3.67 13.31
N GLN A 52 9.01 2.74 14.20
CA GLN A 52 9.86 2.44 15.34
C GLN A 52 10.70 1.21 14.99
N SER A 53 12.01 1.29 15.18
CA SER A 53 12.87 0.12 15.00
C SER A 53 12.65 -0.87 16.14
N PRO A 54 12.18 -2.10 15.85
CA PRO A 54 12.14 -3.18 16.82
C PRO A 54 13.53 -3.42 17.42
N ALA A 55 13.60 -3.84 18.68
CA ALA A 55 14.87 -3.97 19.40
C ALA A 55 15.92 -4.80 18.63
N LEU A 56 15.50 -5.91 18.02
CA LEU A 56 16.37 -6.78 17.22
C LEU A 56 16.88 -6.12 15.93
N LEU A 57 16.09 -5.22 15.32
CA LEU A 57 16.43 -4.58 14.04
C LEU A 57 17.13 -3.21 14.23
N LYS A 58 17.14 -2.64 15.44
CA LYS A 58 17.78 -1.34 15.74
C LYS A 58 19.22 -1.22 15.21
N PRO A 59 20.13 -2.22 15.36
CA PRO A 59 21.50 -2.10 14.85
C PRO A 59 21.59 -1.94 13.33
N MET A 60 20.61 -2.45 12.59
CA MET A 60 20.53 -2.32 11.13
C MET A 60 19.79 -1.04 10.72
N LEU A 61 18.68 -0.73 11.39
CA LEU A 61 17.80 0.39 11.03
C LEU A 61 18.28 1.76 11.57
N GLN A 62 19.34 1.81 12.38
CA GLN A 62 19.95 3.08 12.81
C GLN A 62 20.52 3.90 11.65
N TYR A 63 20.85 3.26 10.53
CA TYR A 63 21.35 3.92 9.34
C TYR A 63 20.17 4.45 8.51
N GLY A 64 20.16 5.76 8.24
CA GLY A 64 19.04 6.44 7.59
C GLY A 64 18.64 5.86 6.22
N LEU A 65 19.59 5.27 5.48
CA LEU A 65 19.32 4.57 4.21
C LEU A 65 18.48 3.30 4.43
N HIS A 66 18.90 2.44 5.35
CA HIS A 66 18.21 1.20 5.69
C HIS A 66 16.82 1.48 6.26
N MET A 67 16.70 2.50 7.12
CA MET A 67 15.41 2.95 7.62
C MET A 67 14.47 3.42 6.49
N GLY A 68 15.00 4.18 5.54
CA GLY A 68 14.24 4.64 4.38
C GLY A 68 13.69 3.48 3.55
N GLN A 69 14.54 2.50 3.24
CA GLN A 69 14.17 1.29 2.49
C GLN A 69 13.14 0.44 3.25
N GLN A 70 13.34 0.27 4.56
CA GLN A 70 12.41 -0.48 5.40
C GLN A 70 11.03 0.19 5.44
N ALA A 71 10.98 1.52 5.61
CA ALA A 71 9.71 2.26 5.62
C ALA A 71 8.97 2.13 4.29
N GLU A 72 9.70 2.18 3.17
CA GLU A 72 9.15 1.95 1.84
C GLU A 72 8.58 0.53 1.70
N MET A 73 9.36 -0.50 2.05
CA MET A 73 8.90 -1.90 2.01
C MET A 73 7.64 -2.10 2.86
N VAL A 74 7.62 -1.60 4.10
CA VAL A 74 6.46 -1.73 5.00
C VAL A 74 5.24 -1.04 4.42
N THR A 75 5.40 0.16 3.85
CA THR A 75 4.27 0.88 3.24
C THR A 75 3.68 0.12 2.06
N ASP A 76 4.52 -0.37 1.14
CA ASP A 76 4.05 -1.07 -0.05
C ASP A 76 3.45 -2.45 0.31
N SER A 77 3.99 -3.13 1.33
CA SER A 77 3.38 -4.35 1.88
C SER A 77 2.02 -4.08 2.51
N LEU A 78 1.86 -3.00 3.28
CA LEU A 78 0.54 -2.63 3.85
C LEU A 78 -0.48 -2.36 2.74
N ARG A 79 -0.09 -1.62 1.70
CA ARG A 79 -0.96 -1.37 0.53
C ARG A 79 -1.38 -2.66 -0.15
N ALA A 80 -0.44 -3.57 -0.36
CA ALA A 80 -0.72 -4.87 -0.98
C ALA A 80 -1.68 -5.71 -0.14
N LEU A 81 -1.45 -5.82 1.17
CA LEU A 81 -2.33 -6.56 2.07
C LEU A 81 -3.74 -5.94 2.13
N LEU A 82 -3.85 -4.61 2.10
CA LEU A 82 -5.15 -3.91 2.07
C LEU A 82 -5.91 -4.16 0.76
N LEU A 83 -5.21 -4.18 -0.38
CA LEU A 83 -5.78 -4.57 -1.67
C LEU A 83 -6.26 -6.02 -1.64
N GLU A 84 -5.46 -6.94 -1.09
CA GLU A 84 -5.85 -8.34 -0.90
C GLU A 84 -7.09 -8.49 -0.01
N ALA A 85 -7.15 -7.74 1.09
CA ALA A 85 -8.31 -7.72 1.98
C ALA A 85 -9.58 -7.19 1.28
N CYS A 86 -9.41 -6.40 0.22
CA CYS A 86 -10.50 -5.90 -0.63
C CYS A 86 -10.81 -6.82 -1.83
N GLY A 87 -10.25 -8.03 -1.88
CA GLY A 87 -10.57 -9.03 -2.90
C GLY A 87 -9.73 -8.95 -4.18
N TYR A 88 -8.50 -8.41 -4.10
CA TYR A 88 -7.56 -8.39 -5.22
C TYR A 88 -6.40 -9.37 -5.02
N GLU A 89 -5.91 -9.98 -6.10
CA GLU A 89 -4.59 -10.61 -6.13
C GLU A 89 -3.55 -9.51 -6.37
N THR A 90 -2.59 -9.35 -5.45
CA THR A 90 -1.61 -8.26 -5.54
C THR A 90 -0.20 -8.79 -5.78
N LYS A 91 0.56 -8.07 -6.62
CA LYS A 91 1.98 -8.32 -6.91
C LYS A 91 2.76 -7.03 -6.73
N VAL A 92 3.83 -7.10 -5.94
CA VAL A 92 4.81 -6.02 -5.77
C VAL A 92 6.10 -6.46 -6.42
N PHE A 93 6.54 -5.77 -7.47
CA PHE A 93 7.71 -6.16 -8.26
C PHE A 93 8.49 -4.96 -8.79
N GLU A 94 9.72 -5.19 -9.22
CA GLU A 94 10.54 -4.20 -9.90
C GLU A 94 10.36 -4.30 -11.43
N PHE A 95 10.01 -3.19 -12.09
CA PHE A 95 9.66 -3.20 -13.53
C PHE A 95 10.81 -2.78 -14.47
N ILE A 96 11.88 -2.19 -13.92
CA ILE A 96 13.11 -1.83 -14.65
C ILE A 96 14.32 -2.22 -13.78
N SER A 97 15.41 -2.67 -14.42
CA SER A 97 16.69 -2.95 -13.76
C SER A 97 17.20 -1.73 -12.97
N LEU A 98 17.85 -2.00 -11.84
CA LEU A 98 18.45 -0.98 -10.96
C LEU A 98 19.47 -0.06 -11.67
N GLU A 99 19.95 -0.45 -12.84
CA GLU A 99 20.93 0.29 -13.65
C GLU A 99 20.43 1.64 -14.19
N HIS A 100 19.11 1.91 -14.17
CA HIS A 100 18.53 3.10 -14.79
C HIS A 100 17.76 4.03 -13.84
N THR A 101 17.29 3.55 -12.69
CA THR A 101 16.51 4.37 -11.74
C THR A 101 16.45 3.73 -10.35
N ASN A 102 16.34 4.54 -9.30
CA ASN A 102 16.15 4.10 -7.92
C ASN A 102 14.66 3.98 -7.52
N LYS A 103 13.72 4.22 -8.45
CA LYS A 103 12.26 4.17 -8.24
C LYS A 103 11.61 3.19 -9.22
N ASN A 104 11.69 1.90 -8.90
CA ASN A 104 11.37 0.84 -9.86
C ASN A 104 10.26 -0.09 -9.38
N LYS A 105 9.59 0.20 -8.26
CA LYS A 105 8.53 -0.65 -7.74
C LYS A 105 7.19 -0.36 -8.42
N MET A 106 6.46 -1.44 -8.66
CA MET A 106 5.10 -1.45 -9.16
C MET A 106 4.25 -2.34 -8.25
N ILE A 107 3.08 -1.83 -7.86
CA ILE A 107 2.00 -2.60 -7.22
C ILE A 107 0.94 -2.83 -8.29
N LEU A 108 0.74 -4.10 -8.66
CA LEU A 108 -0.34 -4.53 -9.55
C LEU A 108 -1.35 -5.32 -8.73
N ALA A 109 -2.60 -4.91 -8.77
CA ALA A 109 -3.71 -5.61 -8.15
C ALA A 109 -4.76 -5.95 -9.20
N VAL A 110 -5.15 -7.23 -9.26
CA VAL A 110 -6.15 -7.75 -10.20
C VAL A 110 -7.30 -8.32 -9.40
N LYS A 111 -8.53 -7.93 -9.72
CA LYS A 111 -9.72 -8.34 -8.97
C LYS A 111 -9.90 -9.86 -9.07
N CYS A 112 -10.02 -10.52 -7.92
CA CYS A 112 -10.21 -11.96 -7.86
C CYS A 112 -11.67 -12.34 -8.15
N ALA A 113 -11.87 -13.49 -8.78
CA ALA A 113 -13.18 -14.14 -8.82
C ALA A 113 -13.53 -14.76 -7.46
N GLU A 114 -12.54 -15.30 -6.76
CA GLU A 114 -12.65 -15.92 -5.43
C GLU A 114 -11.74 -15.18 -4.45
N PRO A 115 -12.29 -14.24 -3.64
CA PRO A 115 -11.49 -13.47 -2.70
C PRO A 115 -11.04 -14.32 -1.50
N VAL A 116 -9.86 -14.01 -0.98
CA VAL A 116 -9.31 -14.63 0.23
C VAL A 116 -10.06 -14.12 1.46
N ASN A 117 -10.07 -14.89 2.55
CA ASN A 117 -10.68 -14.45 3.81
C ASN A 117 -10.01 -13.16 4.32
N PRO A 118 -10.76 -12.03 4.41
CA PRO A 118 -10.20 -10.74 4.81
C PRO A 118 -9.71 -10.73 6.26
N ASP A 119 -10.31 -11.51 7.17
CA ASP A 119 -9.99 -11.48 8.61
C ASP A 119 -8.52 -11.81 8.88
N LEU A 120 -7.99 -12.81 8.16
CA LEU A 120 -6.59 -13.21 8.27
C LEU A 120 -5.65 -12.09 7.78
N LEU A 121 -6.03 -11.40 6.72
CA LEU A 121 -5.24 -10.31 6.15
C LEU A 121 -5.26 -9.09 7.08
N ILE A 122 -6.42 -8.73 7.64
CA ILE A 122 -6.55 -7.67 8.63
C ILE A 122 -5.70 -7.97 9.87
N ALA A 123 -5.71 -9.21 10.36
CA ALA A 123 -4.86 -9.61 11.49
C ALA A 123 -3.36 -9.39 11.18
N ARG A 124 -2.88 -9.84 10.01
CA ARG A 124 -1.49 -9.63 9.57
C ARG A 124 -1.13 -8.15 9.43
N ILE A 125 -2.06 -7.32 8.95
CA ILE A 125 -1.87 -5.87 8.86
C ILE A 125 -1.68 -5.29 10.26
N GLN A 126 -2.50 -5.67 11.25
CA GLN A 126 -2.36 -5.18 12.62
C GLN A 126 -1.08 -5.65 13.29
N GLU A 127 -0.67 -6.91 13.08
CA GLU A 127 0.61 -7.43 13.57
C GLU A 127 1.79 -6.63 13.01
N LEU A 128 1.80 -6.39 11.70
CA LEU A 128 2.86 -5.62 11.03
C LEU A 128 2.89 -4.17 11.52
N LYS A 129 1.72 -3.53 11.66
CA LYS A 129 1.61 -2.17 12.22
C LYS A 129 2.12 -2.11 13.65
N THR A 130 1.73 -3.06 14.50
CA THR A 130 2.15 -3.14 15.90
C THR A 130 3.66 -3.33 16.00
N PHE A 131 4.23 -4.23 15.19
CA PHE A 131 5.65 -4.51 15.17
C PHE A 131 6.50 -3.27 14.85
N TYR A 132 6.03 -2.41 13.94
CA TYR A 132 6.71 -1.17 13.55
C TYR A 132 6.20 0.09 14.27
N GLY A 133 5.27 -0.03 15.22
CA GLY A 133 4.69 1.13 15.94
C GLY A 133 3.89 2.08 15.04
N ILE A 134 3.28 1.57 13.97
CA ILE A 134 2.49 2.37 13.01
C ILE A 134 1.08 2.54 13.57
N SER A 135 0.72 3.80 13.85
CA SER A 135 -0.62 4.15 14.34
C SER A 135 -1.63 4.32 13.22
N GLU A 136 -1.24 4.97 12.13
CA GLU A 136 -2.13 5.37 11.05
C GLU A 136 -1.52 5.03 9.69
N GLN A 137 -2.38 4.52 8.80
CA GLN A 137 -2.10 4.35 7.38
C GLN A 137 -3.30 4.89 6.60
N CYS A 138 -3.04 5.73 5.60
CA CYS A 138 -4.08 6.51 4.92
C CYS A 138 -5.11 5.63 4.19
N LEU A 139 -4.66 4.62 3.45
CA LEU A 139 -5.53 3.70 2.71
C LEU A 139 -6.45 2.91 3.66
N GLU A 140 -5.92 2.37 4.76
CA GLU A 140 -6.71 1.67 5.78
C GLU A 140 -7.81 2.57 6.34
N THR A 141 -7.49 3.83 6.63
CA THR A 141 -8.45 4.82 7.14
C THR A 141 -9.57 5.09 6.14
N LEU A 142 -9.22 5.27 4.86
CA LEU A 142 -10.19 5.47 3.77
C LEU A 142 -11.11 4.25 3.58
N LEU A 143 -10.54 3.05 3.63
CA LEU A 143 -11.29 1.80 3.44
C LEU A 143 -12.23 1.50 4.60
N ARG A 144 -11.82 1.78 5.85
CA ARG A 144 -12.67 1.66 7.03
C ARG A 144 -13.83 2.66 6.97
N ALA A 145 -13.57 3.90 6.56
CA ALA A 145 -14.59 4.94 6.46
C ALA A 145 -15.71 4.57 5.46
N ASP A 146 -15.37 3.89 4.37
CA ASP A 146 -16.32 3.43 3.36
C ASP A 146 -16.84 2.00 3.61
N GLY A 147 -16.45 1.35 4.71
CA GLY A 147 -16.94 0.02 5.11
C GLY A 147 -16.38 -1.15 4.30
N PHE A 148 -15.28 -0.97 3.58
CA PHE A 148 -14.63 -2.06 2.81
C PHE A 148 -13.90 -3.06 3.71
N ILE A 149 -13.42 -2.62 4.86
CA ILE A 149 -12.71 -3.43 5.84
C ILE A 149 -13.23 -3.11 7.25
N GLY A 150 -13.48 -4.15 8.05
CA GLY A 150 -13.95 -4.09 9.44
C GLY A 150 -12.94 -4.69 10.39
#